data_AF-A0A6L4WNI7-F1
#
_entry.id   AF-A0A6L4WNI7-F1
#
_cell.length_a   1.000
_cell.length_b   1.000
_cell.length_c   1.000
_cell.angle_alpha   90.00
_cell.angle_beta   90.00
_cell.angle_gamma   90.00
#
_symmetry.space_group_name_H-M   'P 1'
#
loop_
_entity.id
_entity.type
_entity.pdbx_description
1 polymer ?
#
loop_
_entity_poly.entity_id
_entity_poly.type
_entity_poly.pdbx_seq_one_letter_code
_entity_poly.pdbx_strand_id
1 'polypeptide(L)'
;MNITYEPKFVNSFNNIWDYISLDSKIRANHFKSELKEKIENLVHMPYKFRKSFYFDNEEIRDMIFKGYVIPYKIDKIRNEIIIIGIKKYQENL
;
A
#
# COMPACT_ATOMS: atom_id res chain seq x y z
N MET A 1 10.33 12.09 3.05
CA MET A 1 8.92 12.02 3.45
C MET A 1 8.77 10.95 4.51
N ASN A 2 8.01 11.22 5.57
CA ASN A 2 7.65 10.18 6.54
C ASN A 2 6.56 9.28 5.94
N ILE A 3 6.48 8.03 6.39
CA ILE A 3 5.44 7.09 5.95
C ILE A 3 4.52 6.80 7.13
N THR A 4 3.22 6.98 6.91
CA THR A 4 2.18 6.68 7.89
C THR A 4 1.18 5.70 7.28
N TYR A 5 0.55 4.90 8.13
CA TYR A 5 -0.38 3.85 7.71
C TYR A 5 -1.75 4.11 8.33
N GLU A 6 -2.77 4.18 7.50
CA GLU A 6 -4.15 4.25 7.96
C GLU A 6 -4.55 2.94 8.66
N PRO A 7 -5.40 2.98 9.71
CA PRO A 7 -5.89 1.78 10.38
C PRO A 7 -6.55 0.78 9.41
N LYS A 8 -7.24 1.27 8.36
CA LYS A 8 -7.85 0.43 7.31
C LYS A 8 -6.80 -0.41 6.58
N PHE A 9 -5.64 0.16 6.25
CA PHE A 9 -4.53 -0.57 5.66
C PHE A 9 -4.03 -1.65 6.61
N VAL A 10 -3.75 -1.30 7.87
CA VAL A 10 -3.18 -2.24 8.85
C VAL A 10 -4.09 -3.45 9.04
N ASN A 11 -5.39 -3.22 9.22
CA ASN A 11 -6.37 -4.29 9.39
C ASN A 11 -6.47 -5.19 8.15
N SER A 12 -6.54 -4.60 6.96
CA SER A 12 -6.65 -5.35 5.70
C SER A 12 -5.37 -6.15 5.41
N PHE A 13 -4.21 -5.55 5.67
CA PHE A 13 -2.91 -6.20 5.53
C PHE A 13 -2.78 -7.39 6.49
N ASN A 14 -3.19 -7.24 7.76
CA ASN A 14 -3.17 -8.34 8.73
C ASN A 14 -4.02 -9.53 8.26
N ASN A 15 -5.22 -9.28 7.73
CA ASN A 15 -6.07 -10.34 7.17
C ASN A 15 -5.39 -11.08 6.01
N ILE A 16 -4.69 -10.36 5.11
CA ILE A 16 -3.93 -10.96 4.01
C ILE A 16 -2.77 -11.78 4.56
N TRP A 17 -2.04 -11.24 5.53
CA TRP A 17 -0.90 -11.93 6.15
C TRP A 17 -1.34 -13.19 6.89
N ASP A 18 -2.44 -13.13 7.64
CA ASP A 18 -3.01 -14.27 8.36
C ASP A 18 -3.43 -15.36 7.38
N TYR A 19 -4.10 -14.99 6.29
CA TYR A 19 -4.50 -15.94 5.24
C TYR A 19 -3.31 -16.66 4.61
N ILE A 20 -2.25 -15.94 4.23
CA ILE A 20 -1.03 -16.55 3.68
C ILE A 20 -0.34 -17.43 4.74
N SER A 21 -0.40 -17.03 6.01
CA SER A 21 0.23 -17.75 7.12
C SER A 21 -0.41 -19.09 7.43
N LEU A 22 -1.68 -19.30 7.06
CA LEU A 22 -2.35 -20.61 7.13
C LEU A 22 -1.60 -21.67 6.33
N ASP A 23 -1.01 -21.27 5.21
CA ASP A 23 -0.19 -22.13 4.35
C ASP A 23 1.30 -22.05 4.75
N SER A 24 1.86 -20.84 4.90
CA SER A 24 3.25 -20.67 5.35
C SER A 24 3.54 -19.28 5.93
N LYS A 25 3.93 -19.25 7.21
CA LYS A 25 4.42 -18.05 7.88
C LYS A 25 5.67 -17.45 7.21
N ILE A 26 6.53 -18.28 6.64
CA ILE A 26 7.72 -17.81 5.91
C ILE A 26 7.28 -17.02 4.67
N ARG A 27 6.32 -17.55 3.90
CA ARG A 27 5.76 -16.84 2.73
C ARG A 27 5.05 -15.56 3.12
N ALA A 28 4.30 -15.56 4.22
CA ALA A 28 3.62 -14.36 4.72
C ALA A 28 4.61 -13.26 5.14
N ASN A 29 5.69 -13.63 5.83
CA ASN A 29 6.76 -12.69 6.20
C ASN A 29 7.52 -12.17 4.97
N HIS A 30 7.76 -13.00 3.96
CA HIS A 30 8.37 -12.55 2.71
C HIS A 30 7.49 -11.53 2.00
N PHE A 31 6.18 -11.79 1.90
CA PHE A 31 5.20 -10.86 1.33
C PHE A 31 5.21 -9.51 2.07
N LYS A 32 5.24 -9.55 3.42
CA LYS A 32 5.34 -8.36 4.27
C LYS A 32 6.59 -7.54 3.96
N SER A 33 7.75 -8.19 3.94
CA SER A 33 9.04 -7.52 3.74
C SER A 33 9.13 -6.88 2.35
N GLU A 34 8.73 -7.59 1.30
CA GLU A 34 8.71 -7.05 -0.07
C GLU A 34 7.74 -5.86 -0.21
N LEU A 35 6.56 -5.94 0.42
CA LEU A 35 5.59 -4.83 0.40
C LEU A 35 6.17 -3.62 1.13
N LYS A 36 6.74 -3.81 2.31
CA LYS A 36 7.37 -2.75 3.11
C LYS A 36 8.48 -2.06 2.33
N GLU A 37 9.39 -2.83 1.71
CA GLU A 37 10.48 -2.28 0.90
C GLU A 37 9.96 -1.41 -0.25
N LYS A 38 8.90 -1.87 -0.95
CA LYS A 38 8.28 -1.07 -2.01
C LYS A 38 7.65 0.22 -1.51
N ILE A 39 6.99 0.17 -0.35
CA ILE A 39 6.39 1.34 0.30
C ILE A 39 7.50 2.33 0.71
N GLU A 40 8.57 1.85 1.33
CA GLU A 40 9.71 2.67 1.74
C GLU A 40 10.40 3.36 0.56
N ASN A 41 10.47 2.69 -0.59
CA ASN A 41 10.99 3.27 -1.83
C ASN A 41 10.13 4.40 -2.42
N LEU A 42 8.88 4.57 -2.00
CA LEU A 42 8.02 5.66 -2.50
C LEU A 42 8.59 7.05 -2.18
N VAL A 43 9.39 7.19 -1.12
CA VAL A 43 9.97 8.48 -0.72
C VAL A 43 10.89 9.08 -1.79
N HIS A 44 11.49 8.26 -2.65
CA HIS A 44 12.40 8.70 -3.70
C HIS A 44 11.67 9.20 -4.94
N MET A 45 10.56 8.55 -5.32
CA MET A 45 9.75 8.92 -6.48
C MET A 45 8.26 8.75 -6.17
N PRO A 46 7.68 9.64 -5.34
CA PRO A 46 6.31 9.47 -4.85
C PRO A 46 5.27 9.52 -5.97
N TYR A 47 5.56 10.13 -7.12
CA TYR A 47 4.65 10.17 -8.27
C TYR A 47 4.88 9.05 -9.30
N LYS A 48 5.73 8.05 -9.01
CA LYS A 48 6.07 6.97 -9.96
C LYS A 48 4.86 6.14 -10.42
N PHE A 49 3.89 5.92 -9.53
CA PHE A 49 2.68 5.17 -9.85
C PHE A 49 1.61 6.06 -10.47
N ARG A 50 0.62 5.49 -11.16
CA ARG A 50 -0.46 6.27 -11.80
C ARG A 50 -1.34 7.00 -10.79
N LYS A 51 -2.03 8.08 -11.22
CA LYS A 51 -3.13 8.69 -10.46
C LYS A 51 -4.14 7.60 -10.11
N SER A 52 -4.67 7.62 -8.89
CA SER A 52 -5.60 6.61 -8.45
C SER A 52 -6.87 6.63 -9.30
N PHE A 53 -7.36 5.44 -9.65
CA PHE A 53 -8.63 5.32 -10.36
C PHE A 53 -9.84 5.62 -9.46
N TYR A 54 -9.67 5.46 -8.15
CA TYR A 54 -10.77 5.51 -7.17
C TYR A 54 -10.96 6.88 -6.52
N PHE A 55 -10.00 7.79 -6.74
CA PHE A 55 -10.01 9.11 -6.14
C PHE A 55 -9.74 10.15 -7.20
N ASP A 56 -10.61 11.16 -7.29
CA ASP A 56 -10.34 12.32 -8.12
C ASP A 56 -9.39 13.29 -7.40
N ASN A 57 -8.17 12.83 -7.16
CA ASN A 57 -7.12 13.59 -6.50
C ASN A 57 -5.75 13.21 -7.08
N GLU A 58 -5.03 14.18 -7.65
CA GLU A 58 -3.73 13.95 -8.29
C GLU A 58 -2.63 13.49 -7.33
N GLU A 59 -2.81 13.79 -6.04
CA GLU A 59 -1.89 13.43 -4.96
C GLU A 59 -2.15 12.00 -4.45
N ILE A 60 -3.20 11.33 -4.92
CA ILE A 60 -3.48 9.94 -4.58
C ILE A 60 -3.09 9.05 -5.77
N ARG A 61 -2.24 8.05 -5.50
CA ARG A 61 -1.66 7.18 -6.52
C ARG A 61 -1.90 5.71 -6.18
N ASP A 62 -1.97 4.87 -7.22
CA ASP A 62 -2.21 3.42 -7.06
C ASP A 62 -0.91 2.63 -7.25
N MET A 63 -0.25 2.25 -6.15
CA MET A 63 0.86 1.30 -6.22
C MET A 63 0.35 -0.12 -6.48
N ILE A 64 0.91 -0.81 -7.48
CA ILE A 64 0.56 -2.20 -7.78
C ILE A 64 1.60 -3.15 -7.20
N PHE A 65 1.15 -4.15 -6.46
CA PHE A 65 1.99 -5.17 -5.84
C PHE A 65 1.34 -6.55 -5.87
N LYS A 66 1.89 -7.49 -6.66
CA LYS A 66 1.45 -8.90 -6.70
C LYS A 66 -0.07 -9.09 -6.79
N GLY A 67 -0.72 -8.32 -7.66
CA GLY A 67 -2.18 -8.36 -7.83
C GLY A 67 -2.98 -7.60 -6.77
N TYR A 68 -2.33 -6.83 -5.89
CA TYR A 68 -2.96 -5.87 -4.99
C TYR A 68 -2.76 -4.43 -5.47
N VAL A 69 -3.74 -3.58 -5.17
CA VAL A 69 -3.67 -2.13 -5.28
C VAL A 69 -3.49 -1.54 -3.88
N ILE A 70 -2.49 -0.68 -3.74
CA ILE A 70 -2.17 0.04 -2.51
C ILE A 70 -2.29 1.54 -2.82
N PRO A 71 -3.47 2.15 -2.60
CA PRO A 71 -3.63 3.59 -2.72
C PRO A 71 -2.82 4.29 -1.64
N TYR A 72 -2.06 5.31 -2.03
CA TYR A 72 -1.34 6.18 -1.10
C TYR A 72 -1.52 7.64 -1.49
N LYS A 73 -1.54 8.52 -0.48
CA LYS A 73 -1.61 9.98 -0.65
C LYS A 73 -0.25 10.60 -0.39
N ILE A 74 0.11 11.56 -1.23
CA ILE A 74 1.30 12.39 -1.07
C ILE A 74 0.85 13.69 -0.40
N ASP A 75 1.20 13.86 0.88
CA ASP A 75 0.91 15.09 1.63
C ASP A 75 2.15 15.98 1.65
N LYS A 76 2.20 16.93 0.71
CA LYS A 76 3.31 17.88 0.59
C LYS A 76 3.42 18.81 1.80
N ILE A 77 2.31 19.15 2.44
CA ILE A 77 2.29 20.10 3.58
C ILE A 77 2.90 19.43 4.81
N ARG A 78 2.52 18.18 5.08
CA ARG A 78 3.07 17.38 6.19
C ARG A 78 4.38 16.66 5.86
N ASN A 79 4.83 16.73 4.60
CA ASN A 79 5.97 15.98 4.08
C ASN A 79 5.84 14.47 4.34
N GLU A 80 4.66 13.92 4.05
CA GLU A 80 4.25 12.56 4.39
C GLU A 80 3.71 11.79 3.18
N ILE A 81 3.89 10.47 3.22
CA ILE A 81 3.19 9.51 2.37
C ILE A 81 2.27 8.71 3.28
N ILE A 82 0.96 8.82 3.02
CA ILE A 82 -0.08 8.17 3.81
C ILE A 82 -0.55 6.94 3.04
N ILE A 83 -0.29 5.75 3.56
CA ILE A 83 -0.77 4.48 2.99
C ILE A 83 -2.22 4.27 3.41
N ILE A 84 -3.14 4.36 2.45
CA ILE A 84 -4.59 4.43 2.71
C ILE A 84 -5.18 3.03 2.89
N GLY A 85 -4.78 2.08 2.06
CA GLY A 85 -5.39 0.75 2.04
C GLY A 85 -4.64 -0.25 1.18
N ILE A 86 -5.07 -1.50 1.24
CA ILE A 86 -4.62 -2.59 0.37
C ILE A 86 -5.83 -3.41 -0.02
N LYS A 87 -5.99 -3.68 -1.31
CA LYS A 87 -7.08 -4.51 -1.84
C LYS A 87 -6.65 -5.33 -3.03
N LYS A 88 -7.32 -6.45 -3.29
CA LYS A 88 -7.04 -7.25 -4.48
C LYS A 88 -7.50 -6.49 -5.73
N TYR A 89 -6.68 -6.51 -6.78
CA TYR A 89 -7.01 -5.92 -8.06
C TYR A 89 -8.29 -6.59 -8.58
N GLN A 90 -9.34 -5.78 -8.83
CA GLN A 90 -10.74 -6.14 -9.17
C GLN A 90 -11.77 -6.15 -8.03
N GLU A 91 -11.37 -5.93 -6.77
CA GLU A 91 -12.34 -5.68 -5.69
C GLU A 91 -12.71 -4.19 -5.60
N ASN A 92 -13.97 -3.85 -5.29
CA ASN A 92 -14.41 -2.47 -5.05
C ASN A 92 -13.73 -1.89 -3.78
N LEU A 93 -13.52 -0.56 -3.72
CA LEU A 93 -12.71 0.10 -2.66
C LEU A 93 -13.47 0.29 -1.33
#